data_AF-A0A8B6E1X2-F1
#
_entry.id   AF-A0A8B6E1X2-F1
#
_cell.length_a   1.000
_cell.length_b   1.000
_cell.length_c   1.000
_cell.angle_alpha   90.00
_cell.angle_beta   90.00
_cell.angle_gamma   90.00
#
_symmetry.space_group_name_H-M   'P 1'
#
loop_
_entity.id
_entity.type
_entity.pdbx_description
1 polymer ?
#
loop_
_entity_poly.entity_id
_entity_poly.type
_entity_poly.pdbx_seq_one_letter_code
_entity_poly.pdbx_strand_id
1 'polypeptide(L)'
;MPSDSKNADIEYKDTLAQIDEMIEKYKDIHEIIVCGDMNGSLDRSLTPHDKILKTFCKEKCIGNTEKCPVKETFYHQNGMSKGQIDYFLFKSNSEIINKIRQIYVLDTDPGNTSDHVPVILTLNSQLKKVREKATTIIAKPKWTDCDHQIYKEVINKDLPKLMQKSKGIIEQDIRNLEKLLHKAGEAAIPKYRRKIKIKSKGKAIWNEQIDKASKQSKNAYKVWRQYGAPQERSNELKIKMTAAKRILRKAQRQAYASQRESTAGKIMKASNADTKLFYKLINMQRKTPLTNTKILKLNEKTAEDGPSIMNIWQEHFQQLATPAIEENFDTEKLELVEIQNNIIESIEREKGQGIDLVNVKEVNKAIEKLKAGKMEFQQNTTNMGWKS
;
A
#
# COMPACT_ATOMS: atom_id res chain seq x y z
N MET A 1 5.58 -11.68 25.26
CA MET A 1 7.05 -11.56 25.40
C MET A 1 7.32 -10.19 26.01
N PRO A 2 8.11 -10.08 27.09
CA PRO A 2 8.45 -8.79 27.66
C PRO A 2 9.60 -8.20 26.83
N SER A 3 9.28 -7.28 25.93
CA SER A 3 10.27 -6.35 25.37
C SER A 3 10.74 -5.43 26.49
N ASP A 4 12.04 -5.13 26.54
CA ASP A 4 12.67 -4.26 27.53
C ASP A 4 11.84 -2.99 27.80
N SER A 5 11.34 -2.86 29.03
CA SER A 5 10.23 -1.96 29.38
C SER A 5 10.49 -0.48 29.09
N LYS A 6 11.76 -0.05 29.01
CA LYS A 6 12.13 1.33 28.69
C LYS A 6 11.99 1.67 27.20
N ASN A 7 12.29 0.71 26.31
CA ASN A 7 12.18 0.93 24.87
C ASN A 7 10.71 0.92 24.42
N ALA A 8 9.89 0.06 25.04
CA ALA A 8 8.45 0.02 24.78
C ALA A 8 7.73 1.34 25.10
N ASP A 9 8.10 1.99 26.22
CA ASP A 9 7.54 3.30 26.60
C ASP A 9 7.93 4.42 25.61
N ILE A 10 9.14 4.34 25.02
CA ILE A 10 9.63 5.31 24.02
C ILE A 10 8.86 5.11 22.70
N GLU A 11 8.78 3.88 22.21
CA GLU A 11 8.01 3.56 20.99
C GLU A 11 6.53 3.95 21.11
N TYR A 12 5.95 3.78 22.30
CA TYR A 12 4.58 4.18 22.57
C TYR A 12 4.39 5.70 22.50
N LYS A 13 5.33 6.48 23.07
CA LYS A 13 5.32 7.94 22.95
C LYS A 13 5.50 8.41 21.52
N ASP A 14 6.41 7.79 20.76
CA ASP A 14 6.64 8.13 19.36
C ASP A 14 5.38 7.87 18.51
N THR A 15 4.65 6.79 18.81
CA THR A 15 3.37 6.49 18.16
C THR A 15 2.32 7.56 18.45
N LEU A 16 2.20 8.01 19.71
CA LEU A 16 1.29 9.10 20.07
C LEU A 16 1.71 10.44 19.44
N ALA A 17 3.01 10.70 19.29
CA ALA A 17 3.52 11.87 18.59
C ALA A 17 3.16 11.87 17.10
N GLN A 18 3.17 10.71 16.44
CA GLN A 18 2.68 10.60 15.05
C GLN A 18 1.18 10.86 14.94
N ILE A 19 0.39 10.38 15.92
CA ILE A 19 -1.04 10.68 15.99
C ILE A 19 -1.23 12.20 16.19
N ASP A 20 -0.41 12.84 17.01
CA ASP A 20 -0.44 14.28 17.22
C ASP A 20 -0.17 15.08 15.95
N GLU A 21 0.90 14.74 15.21
CA GLU A 21 1.21 15.39 13.93
C GLU A 21 0.03 15.30 12.96
N MET A 22 -0.63 14.14 12.93
CA MET A 22 -1.84 13.93 12.14
C MET A 22 -3.03 14.76 12.65
N ILE A 23 -3.21 14.91 13.96
CA ILE A 23 -4.26 15.77 14.49
C ILE A 23 -4.01 17.22 14.09
N GLU A 24 -2.80 17.73 14.32
CA GLU A 24 -2.41 19.11 14.04
C GLU A 24 -2.50 19.47 12.56
N LYS A 25 -2.11 18.55 11.68
CA LYS A 25 -2.15 18.77 10.22
C LYS A 25 -3.56 18.93 9.66
N TYR A 26 -4.57 18.27 10.25
CA TYR A 26 -5.92 18.23 9.69
C TYR A 26 -6.98 18.94 10.55
N LYS A 27 -6.61 19.48 11.73
CA LYS A 27 -7.56 20.06 12.70
C LYS A 27 -8.41 21.20 12.14
N ASP A 28 -7.88 21.97 11.19
CA ASP A 28 -8.57 23.16 10.66
C ASP A 28 -9.51 22.84 9.49
N ILE A 29 -9.36 21.66 8.88
CA ILE A 29 -10.10 21.26 7.68
C ILE A 29 -11.06 20.10 7.91
N HIS A 30 -10.84 19.31 8.97
CA HIS A 30 -11.59 18.09 9.24
C HIS A 30 -11.94 17.93 10.72
N GLU A 31 -13.12 17.36 10.96
CA GLU A 31 -13.46 16.77 12.25
C GLU A 31 -12.75 15.43 12.39
N ILE A 32 -11.95 15.29 13.44
CA ILE A 32 -11.06 14.13 13.64
C ILE A 32 -11.61 13.23 14.74
N ILE A 33 -11.65 11.92 14.44
CA ILE A 33 -11.88 10.87 15.41
C ILE A 33 -10.64 9.98 15.42
N VAL A 34 -10.03 9.82 16.57
CA VAL A 34 -8.92 8.87 16.74
C VAL A 34 -9.51 7.57 17.27
N CYS A 35 -9.20 6.43 16.64
CA CYS A 35 -9.74 5.15 17.09
C CYS A 35 -8.79 3.99 16.85
N GLY A 36 -8.86 2.99 17.73
CA GLY A 36 -8.05 1.78 17.65
C GLY A 36 -7.67 1.27 19.04
N ASP A 37 -6.84 0.24 19.04
CA ASP A 37 -6.17 -0.29 20.23
C ASP A 37 -5.07 0.68 20.68
N MET A 38 -5.31 1.35 21.80
CA MET A 38 -4.36 2.28 22.40
C MET A 38 -3.33 1.56 23.28
N ASN A 39 -3.45 0.26 23.57
CA ASN A 39 -2.54 -0.46 24.49
C ASN A 39 -2.31 0.26 25.84
N GLY A 40 -3.29 1.04 26.27
CA GLY A 40 -3.29 1.83 27.49
C GLY A 40 -4.74 2.14 27.86
N SER A 41 -5.01 2.24 29.16
CA SER A 41 -6.36 2.44 29.70
C SER A 41 -6.56 3.87 30.18
N LEU A 42 -7.70 4.45 29.84
CA LEU A 42 -8.14 5.76 30.35
C LEU A 42 -8.74 5.67 31.76
N ASP A 43 -9.11 4.48 32.23
CA ASP A 43 -9.72 4.30 33.54
C ASP A 43 -8.67 3.89 34.58
N ARG A 44 -7.73 3.02 34.21
CA ARG A 44 -6.63 2.57 35.08
C ARG A 44 -5.47 3.57 35.10
N SER A 45 -4.66 3.55 36.15
CA SER A 45 -3.42 4.35 36.25
C SER A 45 -2.23 3.52 36.71
N LEU A 46 -2.28 2.20 36.43
CA LEU A 46 -1.35 1.22 36.98
C LEU A 46 -0.11 1.08 36.10
N THR A 47 -0.27 1.16 34.77
CA THR A 47 0.83 0.97 33.83
C THR A 47 1.45 2.30 33.36
N PRO A 48 2.71 2.33 32.91
CA PRO A 48 3.31 3.50 32.26
C PRO A 48 2.49 3.99 31.06
N HIS A 49 2.02 3.07 30.21
CA HIS A 49 1.18 3.39 29.05
C HIS A 49 -0.14 4.08 29.44
N ASP A 50 -0.79 3.64 30.53
CA ASP A 50 -2.00 4.32 31.04
C ASP A 50 -1.72 5.79 31.37
N LYS A 51 -0.60 6.05 32.06
CA LYS A 51 -0.19 7.41 32.45
C LYS A 51 0.13 8.27 31.22
N ILE A 52 0.90 7.71 30.28
CA ILE A 52 1.28 8.41 29.04
C ILE A 52 0.03 8.75 28.22
N LEU A 53 -0.88 7.80 28.03
CA LEU A 53 -2.13 8.01 27.29
C LEU A 53 -3.01 9.08 27.95
N LYS A 54 -3.17 9.03 29.28
CA LYS A 54 -3.93 10.04 30.03
C LYS A 54 -3.35 11.44 29.87
N THR A 55 -2.03 11.56 29.96
CA THR A 55 -1.33 12.84 29.75
C THR A 55 -1.57 13.36 28.34
N PHE A 56 -1.37 12.51 27.32
CA PHE A 56 -1.64 12.86 25.92
C PHE A 56 -3.08 13.33 25.69
N CYS A 57 -4.05 12.58 26.19
CA CYS A 57 -5.47 12.93 26.10
C CYS A 57 -5.77 14.30 26.75
N LYS A 58 -5.19 14.54 27.93
CA LYS A 58 -5.34 15.81 28.64
C LYS A 58 -4.71 16.98 27.88
N GLU A 59 -3.50 16.82 27.36
CA GLU A 59 -2.78 17.86 26.61
C GLU A 59 -3.47 18.22 25.29
N LYS A 60 -4.01 17.22 24.59
CA LYS A 60 -4.67 17.41 23.30
C LYS A 60 -6.17 17.70 23.41
N CYS A 61 -6.68 17.78 24.63
CA CYS A 61 -8.12 17.93 24.90
C CYS A 61 -8.95 16.91 24.10
N ILE A 62 -8.44 15.67 24.02
CA ILE A 62 -9.15 14.55 23.42
C ILE A 62 -9.47 13.53 24.50
N GLY A 63 -10.60 12.88 24.38
CA GLY A 63 -11.01 11.91 25.38
C GLY A 63 -12.16 11.05 24.90
N ASN A 64 -12.51 10.11 25.75
CA ASN A 64 -13.72 9.34 25.56
C ASN A 64 -14.94 10.22 25.89
N THR A 65 -16.07 9.96 25.24
CA THR A 65 -17.34 10.61 25.56
C THR A 65 -18.11 9.78 26.57
N GLU A 66 -18.97 10.42 27.39
CA GLU A 66 -19.92 9.74 28.28
C GLU A 66 -20.80 8.70 27.56
N LYS A 67 -20.97 8.84 26.23
CA LYS A 67 -21.72 7.88 25.41
C LYS A 67 -20.99 6.55 25.20
N CYS A 68 -19.72 6.45 25.58
CA CYS A 68 -18.93 5.23 25.43
C CYS A 68 -18.96 4.43 26.73
N PRO A 69 -19.42 3.17 26.69
CA PRO A 69 -19.49 2.36 27.90
C PRO A 69 -18.08 2.02 28.40
N VAL A 70 -17.92 2.05 29.73
CA VAL A 70 -16.74 1.47 30.39
C VAL A 70 -16.91 -0.05 30.39
N LYS A 71 -16.16 -0.73 29.54
CA LYS A 71 -16.30 -2.17 29.32
C LYS A 71 -15.03 -2.76 28.71
N GLU A 72 -14.70 -3.99 29.09
CA GLU A 72 -13.52 -4.65 28.57
C GLU A 72 -13.62 -4.92 27.08
N THR A 73 -12.57 -4.55 26.35
CA THR A 73 -12.44 -4.76 24.90
C THR A 73 -11.33 -5.75 24.57
N PHE A 74 -10.53 -6.14 25.56
CA PHE A 74 -9.48 -7.13 25.45
C PHE A 74 -9.64 -8.19 26.53
N TYR A 75 -9.52 -9.45 26.12
CA TYR A 75 -9.54 -10.64 26.96
C TYR A 75 -8.34 -11.51 26.61
N HIS A 76 -7.36 -11.57 27.50
CA HIS A 76 -6.21 -12.43 27.32
C HIS A 76 -6.65 -13.91 27.27
N GLN A 77 -5.97 -14.73 26.48
CA GLN A 77 -6.32 -16.15 26.23
C GLN A 77 -6.38 -17.00 27.51
N ASN A 78 -5.68 -16.59 28.57
CA ASN A 78 -5.67 -17.25 29.87
C ASN A 78 -6.88 -16.87 30.77
N GLY A 79 -7.75 -15.97 30.32
CA GLY A 79 -8.93 -15.49 31.05
C GLY A 79 -8.65 -14.61 32.28
N MET A 80 -7.38 -14.42 32.67
CA MET A 80 -7.02 -13.72 33.90
C MET A 80 -6.77 -12.22 33.70
N SER A 81 -6.44 -11.79 32.48
CA SER A 81 -6.17 -10.40 32.17
C SER A 81 -7.22 -9.88 31.20
N LYS A 82 -7.95 -8.85 31.62
CA LYS A 82 -8.94 -8.14 30.81
C LYS A 82 -8.76 -6.64 30.94
N GLY A 83 -9.18 -5.89 29.93
CA GLY A 83 -9.05 -4.44 29.96
C GLY A 83 -9.80 -3.77 28.83
N GLN A 84 -10.09 -2.48 29.01
CA GLN A 84 -10.49 -1.59 27.94
C GLN A 84 -9.24 -0.89 27.43
N ILE A 85 -8.91 -1.16 26.18
CA ILE A 85 -7.75 -0.56 25.48
C ILE A 85 -8.13 -0.07 24.08
N ASP A 86 -9.27 -0.50 23.55
CA ASP A 86 -9.83 -0.02 22.30
C ASP A 86 -10.75 1.18 22.53
N TYR A 87 -10.47 2.31 21.89
CA TYR A 87 -11.21 3.56 22.11
C TYR A 87 -11.63 4.24 20.81
N PHE A 88 -12.67 5.07 20.91
CA PHE A 88 -12.90 6.22 20.03
C PHE A 88 -12.66 7.48 20.87
N LEU A 89 -11.65 8.26 20.50
CA LEU A 89 -11.29 9.52 21.16
C LEU A 89 -11.75 10.69 20.31
N PHE A 90 -12.36 11.66 20.99
CA PHE A 90 -12.94 12.86 20.39
C PHE A 90 -12.36 14.09 21.06
N LYS A 91 -12.21 15.18 20.31
CA LYS A 91 -11.91 16.48 20.89
C LYS A 91 -13.11 16.94 21.73
N SER A 92 -12.89 17.41 22.97
CA SER A 92 -13.95 17.67 23.96
C SER A 92 -15.07 18.60 23.47
N ASN A 93 -14.78 19.50 22.51
CA ASN A 93 -15.73 20.47 21.95
C ASN A 93 -16.08 20.19 20.47
N SER A 94 -15.82 18.98 19.95
CA SER A 94 -16.11 18.66 18.56
C SER A 94 -17.60 18.53 18.31
N GLU A 95 -18.10 19.09 17.19
CA GLU A 95 -19.48 18.91 16.75
C GLU A 95 -19.82 17.44 16.51
N ILE A 96 -18.81 16.59 16.27
CA ILE A 96 -19.02 15.18 16.00
C ILE A 96 -19.67 14.47 17.17
N ILE A 97 -19.44 14.92 18.40
CA ILE A 97 -20.02 14.36 19.64
C ILE A 97 -21.55 14.45 19.60
N ASN A 98 -22.08 15.54 19.05
CA ASN A 98 -23.53 15.73 18.86
C ASN A 98 -24.09 14.82 17.76
N LYS A 99 -23.26 14.40 16.81
CA LYS A 99 -23.63 13.46 15.73
C LYS A 99 -23.53 12.00 16.18
N ILE A 100 -22.95 11.71 17.35
CA ILE A 100 -22.89 10.34 17.89
C ILE A 100 -24.28 9.87 18.28
N ARG A 101 -24.74 8.84 17.59
CA ARG A 101 -25.99 8.14 17.91
C ARG A 101 -25.79 7.14 19.05
N GLN A 102 -24.73 6.36 18.99
CA GLN A 102 -24.40 5.33 19.98
C GLN A 102 -22.96 4.87 19.84
N ILE A 103 -22.34 4.50 20.95
CA ILE A 103 -21.10 3.72 21.02
C ILE A 103 -21.39 2.50 21.88
N TYR A 104 -20.98 1.31 21.43
CA TYR A 104 -21.13 0.09 22.24
C TYR A 104 -20.04 -0.93 21.91
N VAL A 105 -19.77 -1.80 22.88
CA VAL A 105 -18.86 -2.94 22.74
C VAL A 105 -19.67 -4.19 22.45
N LEU A 106 -19.24 -4.98 21.46
CA LEU A 106 -19.97 -6.15 20.97
C LEU A 106 -19.52 -7.45 21.66
N ASP A 107 -19.89 -7.66 22.91
CA ASP A 107 -19.42 -8.77 23.78
C ASP A 107 -19.50 -10.17 23.17
N THR A 108 -20.45 -10.41 22.27
CA THR A 108 -20.75 -11.72 21.72
C THR A 108 -20.87 -11.65 20.20
N ASP A 109 -19.72 -11.73 19.52
CA ASP A 109 -19.68 -12.15 18.12
C ASP A 109 -19.15 -13.59 18.07
N PRO A 110 -20.02 -14.61 17.87
CA PRO A 110 -19.60 -16.01 17.75
C PRO A 110 -18.63 -16.27 16.59
N GLY A 111 -18.46 -15.29 15.69
CA GLY A 111 -17.48 -15.35 14.60
C GLY A 111 -16.17 -14.62 14.89
N ASN A 112 -16.00 -14.02 16.07
CA ASN A 112 -14.76 -13.36 16.46
C ASN A 112 -13.80 -14.37 17.08
N THR A 113 -12.62 -14.49 16.48
CA THR A 113 -11.54 -15.38 16.95
C THR A 113 -10.37 -14.61 17.56
N SER A 114 -10.53 -13.29 17.73
CA SER A 114 -9.55 -12.44 18.41
C SER A 114 -9.85 -12.38 19.91
N ASP A 115 -8.78 -12.19 20.67
CA ASP A 115 -8.74 -11.69 22.04
C ASP A 115 -9.32 -10.29 22.22
N HIS A 116 -9.50 -9.51 21.15
CA HIS A 116 -10.19 -8.22 21.20
C HIS A 116 -11.65 -8.31 20.79
N VAL A 117 -12.49 -7.50 21.42
CA VAL A 117 -13.93 -7.35 21.13
C VAL A 117 -14.18 -6.04 20.37
N PRO A 118 -14.96 -6.06 19.27
CA PRO A 118 -15.22 -4.85 18.49
C PRO A 118 -15.92 -3.73 19.29
N VAL A 119 -15.37 -2.52 19.21
CA VAL A 119 -16.04 -1.28 19.62
C VAL A 119 -16.70 -0.65 18.40
N ILE A 120 -17.99 -0.31 18.51
CA ILE A 120 -18.79 0.17 17.39
C ILE A 120 -19.29 1.59 17.65
N LEU A 121 -18.80 2.54 16.86
CA LEU A 121 -19.33 3.90 16.77
C LEU A 121 -20.39 4.02 15.66
N THR A 122 -21.56 4.58 15.99
CA THR A 122 -22.59 4.94 15.01
C THR A 122 -22.81 6.46 15.00
N LEU A 123 -22.66 7.08 13.82
CA LEU A 123 -22.88 8.51 13.61
C LEU A 123 -24.15 8.76 12.80
N ASN A 124 -24.88 9.81 13.14
CA ASN A 124 -25.92 10.40 12.31
C ASN A 124 -25.26 11.41 11.36
N SER A 125 -25.16 11.06 10.08
CA SER A 125 -24.62 11.95 9.05
C SER A 125 -25.53 11.98 7.82
N GLN A 126 -25.76 13.19 7.31
CA GLN A 126 -26.38 13.39 6.00
C GLN A 126 -25.32 13.21 4.92
N LEU A 127 -25.00 11.96 4.60
CA LEU A 127 -24.10 11.66 3.51
C LEU A 127 -24.78 12.03 2.18
N LYS A 128 -24.29 13.09 1.51
CA LYS A 128 -24.51 13.22 0.06
C LYS A 128 -23.90 11.99 -0.59
N LYS A 129 -24.75 11.07 -1.09
CA LYS A 129 -24.30 9.89 -1.83
C LYS A 129 -23.57 10.36 -3.09
N VAL A 130 -22.25 10.52 -3.00
CA VAL A 130 -21.39 10.56 -4.17
C VAL A 130 -21.43 9.13 -4.71
N ARG A 131 -22.26 8.89 -5.74
CA ARG A 131 -22.17 7.65 -6.49
C ARG A 131 -20.78 7.62 -7.11
N GLU A 132 -19.90 6.78 -6.58
CA GLU A 132 -18.68 6.39 -7.28
C GLU A 132 -19.10 5.79 -8.62
N LYS A 133 -19.05 6.59 -9.68
CA LYS A 133 -19.14 6.07 -11.04
C LYS A 133 -17.92 5.17 -11.21
N ALA A 134 -18.15 3.93 -11.62
CA ALA A 134 -17.06 3.01 -11.95
C ALA A 134 -16.05 3.76 -12.85
N THR A 135 -14.81 3.85 -12.40
CA THR A 135 -13.74 4.53 -13.12
C THR A 135 -13.55 3.82 -14.46
N THR A 136 -13.97 4.50 -15.53
CA THR A 136 -13.68 4.05 -16.89
C THR A 136 -12.35 4.67 -17.28
N ILE A 137 -11.36 3.81 -17.53
CA ILE A 137 -10.06 4.27 -18.02
C ILE A 137 -10.08 4.12 -19.54
N ILE A 138 -9.65 5.18 -20.22
CA ILE A 138 -9.40 5.15 -21.66
C ILE A 138 -8.08 4.40 -21.86
N ALA A 139 -8.11 3.26 -22.53
CA ALA A 139 -6.90 2.49 -22.80
C ALA A 139 -5.93 3.29 -23.68
N LYS A 140 -4.63 3.19 -23.43
CA LYS A 140 -3.63 3.65 -24.38
C LYS A 140 -3.77 2.86 -25.70
N PRO A 141 -3.61 3.49 -26.87
CA PRO A 141 -3.57 2.79 -28.15
C PRO A 141 -2.50 1.70 -28.14
N LYS A 142 -2.81 0.54 -28.71
CA LYS A 142 -1.83 -0.51 -28.96
C LYS A 142 -1.20 -0.28 -30.32
N TRP A 143 -0.11 0.49 -30.35
CA TRP A 143 0.61 0.78 -31.59
C TRP A 143 1.21 -0.46 -32.26
N THR A 144 1.40 -1.55 -31.51
CA THR A 144 1.81 -2.87 -32.05
C THR A 144 0.80 -3.47 -33.01
N ASP A 145 -0.48 -3.13 -32.84
CA ASP A 145 -1.60 -3.69 -33.61
C ASP A 145 -2.02 -2.71 -34.73
N CYS A 146 -1.18 -1.71 -35.04
CA CYS A 146 -1.46 -0.67 -36.01
C CYS A 146 -1.18 -1.18 -37.42
N ASP A 147 -2.18 -1.06 -38.30
CA ASP A 147 -1.95 -1.18 -39.73
C ASP A 147 -1.26 0.09 -40.24
N HIS A 148 0.05 0.00 -40.48
CA HIS A 148 0.86 1.12 -40.92
C HIS A 148 0.46 1.66 -42.30
N GLN A 149 -0.11 0.83 -43.18
CA GLN A 149 -0.54 1.29 -44.51
C GLN A 149 -1.78 2.16 -44.38
N ILE A 150 -2.81 1.67 -43.67
CA ILE A 150 -4.05 2.43 -43.41
C ILE A 150 -3.74 3.73 -42.66
N TYR A 151 -2.84 3.68 -41.68
CA TYR A 151 -2.43 4.86 -40.94
C TYR A 151 -1.82 5.93 -41.86
N LYS A 152 -0.88 5.53 -42.72
CA LYS A 152 -0.22 6.43 -43.67
C LYS A 152 -1.19 6.99 -44.69
N GLU A 153 -2.12 6.19 -45.22
CA GLU A 153 -3.12 6.64 -46.17
C GLU A 153 -4.03 7.74 -45.59
N VAL A 154 -4.49 7.58 -44.36
CA VAL A 154 -5.33 8.59 -43.69
C VAL A 154 -4.56 9.89 -43.45
N ILE A 155 -3.30 9.80 -43.03
CA ILE A 155 -2.45 10.99 -42.85
C ILE A 155 -2.19 11.67 -44.19
N ASN A 156 -1.76 10.94 -45.21
CA ASN A 156 -1.43 11.51 -46.53
C ASN A 156 -2.65 12.14 -47.22
N LYS A 157 -3.85 11.62 -46.97
CA LYS A 157 -5.10 12.16 -47.50
C LYS A 157 -5.51 13.49 -46.86
N ASP A 158 -5.30 13.64 -45.55
CA ASP A 158 -5.89 14.74 -44.77
C ASP A 158 -4.87 15.78 -44.29
N LEU A 159 -3.58 15.46 -44.26
CA LEU A 159 -2.49 16.39 -43.91
C LEU A 159 -2.40 17.58 -44.89
N PRO A 160 -2.47 17.40 -46.23
CA PRO A 160 -2.42 18.54 -47.15
C PRO A 160 -3.59 19.53 -46.94
N LYS A 161 -4.78 19.02 -46.60
CA LYS A 161 -5.96 19.83 -46.30
C LYS A 161 -5.81 20.60 -45.00
N LEU A 162 -5.07 20.05 -44.04
CA LEU A 162 -4.74 20.69 -42.77
C LEU A 162 -3.77 21.85 -42.99
N MET A 163 -2.73 21.62 -43.81
CA MET A 163 -1.72 22.63 -44.15
C MET A 163 -2.33 23.81 -44.91
N GLN A 164 -3.26 23.56 -45.84
CA GLN A 164 -3.99 24.63 -46.54
C GLN A 164 -4.93 25.46 -45.64
N LYS A 165 -5.36 24.90 -44.51
CA LYS A 165 -6.26 25.56 -43.55
C LYS A 165 -5.55 26.16 -42.34
N SER A 166 -4.22 26.04 -42.28
CA SER A 166 -3.44 26.67 -41.21
C SER A 166 -3.65 28.18 -41.24
N LYS A 167 -4.02 28.74 -40.09
CA LYS A 167 -4.23 30.19 -39.92
C LYS A 167 -3.05 30.87 -39.23
N GLY A 168 -1.91 30.19 -39.09
CA GLY A 168 -0.73 30.68 -38.39
C GLY A 168 -0.86 30.71 -36.86
N ILE A 169 -1.92 30.14 -36.29
CA ILE A 169 -2.10 30.02 -34.83
C ILE A 169 -1.59 28.65 -34.39
N ILE A 170 -0.38 28.64 -33.84
CA ILE A 170 0.39 27.43 -33.51
C ILE A 170 -0.44 26.45 -32.65
N GLU A 171 -1.12 26.93 -31.61
CA GLU A 171 -1.87 26.04 -30.70
C GLU A 171 -3.08 25.39 -31.38
N GLN A 172 -3.72 26.11 -32.30
CA GLN A 172 -4.85 25.58 -33.06
C GLN A 172 -4.36 24.54 -34.08
N ASP A 173 -3.21 24.79 -34.70
CA ASP A 173 -2.60 23.86 -35.65
C ASP A 173 -2.10 22.59 -34.96
N ILE A 174 -1.54 22.68 -33.76
CA ILE A 174 -1.21 21.53 -32.90
C ILE A 174 -2.46 20.71 -32.60
N ARG A 175 -3.55 21.35 -32.15
CA ARG A 175 -4.83 20.63 -31.87
C ARG A 175 -5.40 19.98 -33.12
N ASN A 176 -5.26 20.61 -34.27
CA ASN A 176 -5.72 20.08 -35.55
C ASN A 176 -4.88 18.86 -35.96
N LEU A 177 -3.56 18.92 -35.76
CA LEU A 177 -2.65 17.79 -35.99
C LEU A 177 -2.94 16.63 -35.04
N GLU A 178 -3.15 16.89 -33.75
CA GLU A 178 -3.53 15.86 -32.78
C GLU A 178 -4.83 15.14 -33.16
N LYS A 179 -5.84 15.88 -33.64
CA LYS A 179 -7.09 15.30 -34.14
C LYS A 179 -6.86 14.41 -35.34
N LEU A 180 -5.99 14.82 -36.28
CA LEU A 180 -5.64 14.02 -37.44
C LEU A 180 -4.92 12.72 -37.02
N LEU A 181 -3.96 12.80 -36.10
CA LEU A 181 -3.25 11.63 -35.58
C LEU A 181 -4.19 10.67 -34.82
N HIS A 182 -5.16 11.20 -34.07
CA HIS A 182 -6.20 10.39 -33.44
C HIS A 182 -7.11 9.71 -34.45
N LYS A 183 -7.56 10.43 -35.48
CA LYS A 183 -8.38 9.88 -36.57
C LYS A 183 -7.66 8.76 -37.34
N ALA A 184 -6.39 8.97 -37.67
CA ALA A 184 -5.57 7.95 -38.31
C ALA A 184 -5.37 6.73 -37.39
N GLY A 185 -5.15 6.95 -36.10
CA GLY A 185 -5.07 5.87 -35.11
C GLY A 185 -6.37 5.09 -34.94
N GLU A 186 -7.53 5.77 -35.01
CA GLU A 186 -8.86 5.15 -34.96
C GLU A 186 -9.13 4.23 -36.16
N ALA A 187 -8.70 4.64 -37.34
CA ALA A 187 -8.83 3.85 -38.57
C ALA A 187 -7.88 2.64 -38.60
N ALA A 188 -6.64 2.83 -38.14
CA ALA A 188 -5.57 1.84 -38.31
C ALA A 188 -5.45 0.82 -37.17
N ILE A 189 -5.97 1.11 -35.97
CA ILE A 189 -5.81 0.23 -34.80
C ILE A 189 -7.17 -0.38 -34.43
N PRO A 190 -7.32 -1.72 -34.47
CA PRO A 190 -8.54 -2.39 -34.07
C PRO A 190 -8.98 -1.97 -32.66
N LYS A 191 -10.07 -1.20 -32.62
CA LYS A 191 -10.73 -0.66 -31.43
C LYS A 191 -9.74 0.21 -30.61
N TYR A 192 -9.33 1.30 -31.23
CA TYR A 192 -8.57 2.40 -30.65
C TYR A 192 -9.22 2.93 -29.36
N ARG A 193 -8.41 3.20 -28.33
CA ARG A 193 -8.83 3.86 -27.07
C ARG A 193 -10.12 3.34 -26.42
N ARG A 194 -10.32 2.01 -26.39
CA ARG A 194 -11.53 1.41 -25.78
C ARG A 194 -11.66 1.85 -24.31
N LYS A 195 -12.89 2.10 -23.88
CA LYS A 195 -13.22 2.20 -22.46
C LYS A 195 -13.09 0.82 -21.83
N ILE A 196 -12.04 0.61 -21.05
CA ILE A 196 -11.88 -0.63 -20.31
C ILE A 196 -12.66 -0.50 -19.01
N LYS A 197 -13.67 -1.36 -18.85
CA LYS A 197 -14.27 -1.59 -17.53
C LYS A 197 -13.24 -2.36 -16.71
N ILE A 198 -12.69 -1.73 -15.68
CA ILE A 198 -11.84 -2.43 -14.72
C ILE A 198 -12.68 -3.56 -14.13
N LYS A 199 -12.23 -4.81 -14.29
CA LYS A 199 -12.88 -5.95 -13.65
C LYS A 199 -12.91 -5.66 -12.15
N SER A 200 -14.09 -5.63 -11.56
CA SER A 200 -14.27 -5.37 -10.14
C SER A 200 -13.35 -6.29 -9.33
N LYS A 201 -12.53 -5.70 -8.43
CA LYS A 201 -11.74 -6.44 -7.45
C LYS A 201 -12.67 -7.46 -6.75
N GLY A 202 -12.31 -8.75 -6.76
CA GLY A 202 -13.10 -9.80 -6.09
C GLY A 202 -13.27 -11.13 -6.82
N LYS A 203 -12.87 -11.25 -8.10
CA LYS A 203 -12.91 -12.56 -8.79
C LYS A 203 -11.84 -13.55 -8.32
N ALA A 204 -10.74 -13.07 -7.75
CA ALA A 204 -9.61 -13.91 -7.35
C ALA A 204 -9.90 -14.83 -6.15
N ILE A 205 -10.94 -14.51 -5.37
CA ILE A 205 -11.38 -15.30 -4.21
C ILE A 205 -12.73 -16.00 -4.45
N TRP A 206 -13.24 -15.98 -5.68
CA TRP A 206 -14.59 -16.47 -5.95
C TRP A 206 -14.62 -18.00 -5.86
N ASN A 207 -15.44 -18.53 -4.96
CA ASN A 207 -15.65 -19.96 -4.76
C ASN A 207 -17.15 -20.28 -4.73
N GLU A 208 -17.51 -21.56 -4.65
CA GLU A 208 -18.90 -22.02 -4.68
C GLU A 208 -19.74 -21.45 -3.52
N GLN A 209 -19.15 -21.30 -2.33
CA GLN A 209 -19.81 -20.71 -1.16
C GLN A 209 -20.16 -19.24 -1.40
N ILE A 210 -19.24 -18.45 -1.99
CA ILE A 210 -19.50 -17.07 -2.37
C ILE A 210 -20.54 -17.00 -3.49
N ASP A 211 -20.52 -17.92 -4.44
CA ASP A 211 -21.52 -17.95 -5.52
C ASP A 211 -22.93 -18.19 -4.96
N LYS A 212 -23.08 -19.20 -4.09
CA LYS A 212 -24.34 -19.50 -3.38
C LYS A 212 -24.82 -18.31 -2.56
N ALA A 213 -23.94 -17.73 -1.74
CA ALA A 213 -24.27 -16.56 -0.93
C ALA A 213 -24.58 -15.31 -1.79
N SER A 214 -23.93 -15.17 -2.95
CA SER A 214 -24.17 -14.07 -3.88
C SER A 214 -25.55 -14.19 -4.54
N LYS A 215 -25.92 -15.39 -4.98
CA LYS A 215 -27.27 -15.69 -5.50
C LYS A 215 -28.34 -15.41 -4.45
N GLN A 216 -28.14 -15.88 -3.22
CA GLN A 216 -29.05 -15.61 -2.10
C GLN A 216 -29.20 -14.11 -1.80
N SER A 217 -28.08 -13.36 -1.74
CA SER A 217 -28.09 -11.91 -1.52
C SER A 217 -28.80 -11.15 -2.65
N LYS A 218 -28.58 -11.54 -3.91
CA LYS A 218 -29.28 -10.96 -5.07
C LYS A 218 -30.78 -11.25 -5.05
N ASN A 219 -31.18 -12.48 -4.71
CA ASN A 219 -32.58 -12.87 -4.61
C ASN A 219 -33.28 -12.10 -3.47
N ALA A 220 -32.69 -12.06 -2.28
CA ALA A 220 -33.24 -11.30 -1.15
C ALA A 220 -33.35 -9.80 -1.46
N TYR A 221 -32.39 -9.23 -2.20
CA TYR A 221 -32.47 -7.85 -2.68
C TYR A 221 -33.58 -7.66 -3.73
N LYS A 222 -33.75 -8.60 -4.67
CA LYS A 222 -34.82 -8.56 -5.66
C LYS A 222 -36.20 -8.57 -4.98
N VAL A 223 -36.42 -9.49 -4.05
CA VAL A 223 -37.66 -9.58 -3.27
C VAL A 223 -37.88 -8.29 -2.49
N TRP A 224 -36.92 -7.83 -1.70
CA TRP A 224 -37.04 -6.57 -0.95
C TRP A 224 -37.41 -5.38 -1.86
N ARG A 225 -36.84 -5.31 -3.07
CA ARG A 225 -37.12 -4.25 -4.03
C ARG A 225 -38.50 -4.36 -4.67
N GLN A 226 -38.99 -5.57 -4.94
CA GLN A 226 -40.33 -5.81 -5.50
C GLN A 226 -41.44 -5.33 -4.55
N TYR A 227 -41.23 -5.45 -3.24
CA TYR A 227 -42.18 -4.99 -2.21
C TYR A 227 -41.98 -3.51 -1.84
N GLY A 228 -41.48 -2.68 -2.75
CA GLY A 228 -41.34 -1.23 -2.52
C GLY A 228 -40.14 -0.81 -1.67
N ALA A 229 -39.18 -1.70 -1.41
CA ALA A 229 -37.97 -1.42 -0.64
C ALA A 229 -38.24 -0.82 0.77
N PRO A 230 -39.01 -1.52 1.62
CA PRO A 230 -39.42 -1.03 2.94
C PRO A 230 -38.20 -0.66 3.79
N GLN A 231 -38.28 0.48 4.47
CA GLN A 231 -37.17 1.06 5.24
C GLN A 231 -37.24 0.81 6.75
N GLU A 232 -38.38 0.35 7.26
CA GLU A 232 -38.55 0.04 8.67
C GLU A 232 -37.60 -1.09 9.11
N ARG A 233 -37.00 -0.94 10.28
CA ARG A 233 -36.01 -1.90 10.80
C ARG A 233 -36.64 -3.23 11.22
N SER A 234 -37.90 -3.21 11.64
CA SER A 234 -38.71 -4.37 11.99
C SER A 234 -39.20 -5.16 10.78
N ASN A 235 -39.09 -4.60 9.57
CA ASN A 235 -39.61 -5.26 8.38
C ASN A 235 -38.79 -6.52 8.04
N GLU A 236 -39.46 -7.67 7.97
CA GLU A 236 -38.83 -8.96 7.71
C GLU A 236 -38.01 -9.01 6.42
N LEU A 237 -38.47 -8.35 5.35
CA LEU A 237 -37.77 -8.36 4.06
C LEU A 237 -36.45 -7.60 4.14
N LYS A 238 -36.42 -6.50 4.90
CA LYS A 238 -35.19 -5.74 5.17
C LYS A 238 -34.23 -6.54 6.05
N ILE A 239 -34.73 -7.26 7.05
CA ILE A 239 -33.94 -8.17 7.91
C ILE A 239 -33.34 -9.29 7.07
N LYS A 240 -34.15 -10.01 6.28
CA LYS A 240 -33.72 -11.10 5.38
C LYS A 240 -32.67 -10.63 4.37
N MET A 241 -32.86 -9.46 3.73
CA MET A 241 -31.88 -8.87 2.82
C MET A 241 -30.55 -8.54 3.53
N THR A 242 -30.62 -7.95 4.73
CA THR A 242 -29.44 -7.56 5.49
C THR A 242 -28.67 -8.79 5.96
N ALA A 243 -29.36 -9.83 6.42
CA ALA A 243 -28.78 -11.12 6.77
C ALA A 243 -28.08 -11.78 5.58
N ALA A 244 -28.72 -11.84 4.40
CA ALA A 244 -28.13 -12.40 3.19
C ALA A 244 -26.86 -11.65 2.75
N LYS A 245 -26.85 -10.31 2.88
CA LYS A 245 -25.64 -9.50 2.65
C LYS A 245 -24.53 -9.79 3.68
N ARG A 246 -24.89 -10.02 4.95
CA ARG A 246 -23.93 -10.38 6.00
C ARG A 246 -23.29 -11.75 5.70
N ILE A 247 -24.08 -12.73 5.30
CA ILE A 247 -23.60 -14.06 4.88
C ILE A 247 -22.63 -13.94 3.71
N LEU A 248 -22.96 -13.17 2.67
CA LEU A 248 -22.04 -12.95 1.54
C LEU A 248 -20.71 -12.33 1.98
N ARG A 249 -20.74 -11.30 2.84
CA ARG A 249 -19.50 -10.70 3.37
C ARG A 249 -18.69 -11.70 4.20
N LYS A 250 -19.36 -12.56 4.99
CA LYS A 250 -18.70 -13.61 5.77
C LYS A 250 -17.98 -14.60 4.86
N ALA A 251 -18.66 -15.13 3.84
CA ALA A 251 -18.05 -16.03 2.87
C ALA A 251 -16.85 -15.40 2.15
N GLN A 252 -16.96 -14.12 1.77
CA GLN A 252 -15.85 -13.37 1.16
C GLN A 252 -14.66 -13.21 2.11
N ARG A 253 -14.90 -12.85 3.38
CA ARG A 253 -13.84 -12.72 4.40
C ARG A 253 -13.14 -14.05 4.66
N GLN A 254 -13.89 -15.14 4.77
CA GLN A 254 -13.35 -16.48 4.94
C GLN A 254 -12.46 -16.88 3.76
N ALA A 255 -12.93 -16.66 2.52
CA ALA A 255 -12.13 -16.95 1.34
C ALA A 255 -10.85 -16.11 1.25
N TYR A 256 -10.90 -14.82 1.63
CA TYR A 256 -9.71 -13.98 1.75
C TYR A 256 -8.73 -14.51 2.82
N ALA A 257 -9.24 -14.91 3.99
CA ALA A 257 -8.42 -15.47 5.06
C ALA A 257 -7.72 -16.75 4.62
N SER A 258 -8.45 -17.70 4.02
CA SER A 258 -7.89 -18.94 3.49
C SER A 258 -6.89 -18.70 2.36
N GLN A 259 -7.14 -17.72 1.47
CA GLN A 259 -6.18 -17.35 0.43
C GLN A 259 -4.89 -16.78 1.04
N ARG A 260 -5.00 -15.95 2.08
CA ARG A 260 -3.84 -15.38 2.78
C ARG A 260 -3.04 -16.47 3.48
N GLU A 261 -3.69 -17.38 4.18
CA GLU A 261 -3.07 -18.53 4.85
C GLU A 261 -2.39 -19.47 3.84
N SER A 262 -3.06 -19.80 2.74
CA SER A 262 -2.47 -20.58 1.64
C SER A 262 -1.25 -19.88 1.05
N THR A 263 -1.29 -18.55 0.90
CA THR A 263 -0.16 -17.76 0.40
C THR A 263 0.99 -17.77 1.39
N ALA A 264 0.72 -17.61 2.68
CA ALA A 264 1.74 -17.70 3.74
C ALA A 264 2.40 -19.10 3.77
N GLY A 265 1.60 -20.16 3.68
CA GLY A 265 2.12 -21.53 3.58
C GLY A 265 2.97 -21.76 2.33
N LYS A 266 2.60 -21.16 1.18
CA LYS A 266 3.44 -21.20 -0.04
C LYS A 266 4.75 -20.43 0.13
N ILE A 267 4.72 -19.29 0.83
CA ILE A 267 5.94 -18.52 1.14
C ILE A 267 6.86 -19.35 2.02
N MET A 268 6.35 -19.95 3.10
CA MET A 268 7.14 -20.81 4.00
C MET A 268 7.72 -22.04 3.28
N LYS A 269 6.96 -22.65 2.37
CA LYS A 269 7.49 -23.77 1.56
C LYS A 269 8.54 -23.31 0.56
N ALA A 270 8.34 -22.15 -0.07
CA ALA A 270 9.26 -21.60 -1.06
C ALA A 270 10.55 -21.06 -0.44
N SER A 271 10.56 -20.60 0.82
CA SER A 271 11.76 -20.07 1.47
C SER A 271 12.91 -21.07 1.52
N ASN A 272 12.58 -22.36 1.61
CA ASN A 272 13.57 -23.41 1.80
C ASN A 272 14.02 -24.08 0.48
N ALA A 273 13.31 -23.85 -0.63
CA ALA A 273 13.49 -24.64 -1.86
C ALA A 273 13.49 -23.83 -3.16
N ASP A 274 12.82 -22.68 -3.22
CA ASP A 274 12.70 -21.87 -4.45
C ASP A 274 12.72 -20.37 -4.13
N THR A 275 13.92 -19.82 -4.12
CA THR A 275 14.20 -18.41 -3.86
C THR A 275 13.44 -17.48 -4.82
N LYS A 276 13.26 -17.89 -6.08
CA LYS A 276 12.58 -17.07 -7.11
C LYS A 276 11.08 -17.01 -6.87
N LEU A 277 10.46 -18.15 -6.54
CA LEU A 277 9.05 -18.21 -6.16
C LEU A 277 8.79 -17.49 -4.84
N PHE A 278 9.69 -17.63 -3.87
CA PHE A 278 9.63 -16.93 -2.58
C PHE A 278 9.55 -15.41 -2.78
N TYR A 279 10.53 -14.81 -3.48
CA TYR A 279 10.51 -13.36 -3.73
C TYR A 279 9.32 -12.91 -4.57
N LYS A 280 8.86 -13.74 -5.52
CA LYS A 280 7.63 -13.45 -6.28
C LYS A 280 6.41 -13.35 -5.38
N LEU A 281 6.23 -14.28 -4.44
CA LEU A 281 5.11 -14.30 -3.50
C LEU A 281 5.17 -13.13 -2.51
N ILE A 282 6.35 -12.77 -2.03
CA ILE A 282 6.58 -11.59 -1.19
C ILE A 282 6.22 -10.31 -1.95
N ASN A 283 6.70 -10.17 -3.19
CA ASN A 283 6.42 -9.00 -4.03
C ASN A 283 4.95 -8.87 -4.40
N MET A 284 4.20 -9.97 -4.48
CA MET A 284 2.75 -9.94 -4.66
C MET A 284 2.00 -9.39 -3.44
N GLN A 285 2.55 -9.54 -2.22
CA GLN A 285 1.96 -8.99 -1.00
C GLN A 285 2.32 -7.53 -0.77
N ARG A 286 3.51 -7.12 -1.20
CA ARG A 286 3.93 -5.72 -1.17
C ARG A 286 3.05 -4.92 -2.12
N LYS A 287 2.20 -4.05 -1.58
CA LYS A 287 1.56 -3.02 -2.40
C LYS A 287 2.70 -2.16 -2.94
N THR A 288 2.88 -2.13 -4.25
CA THR A 288 3.76 -1.13 -4.86
C THR A 288 3.20 0.24 -4.47
N PRO A 289 3.92 1.07 -3.71
CA PRO A 289 3.46 2.42 -3.46
C PRO A 289 3.25 3.10 -4.82
N LEU A 290 2.03 3.61 -5.05
CA LEU A 290 1.69 4.37 -6.26
C LEU A 290 2.35 5.76 -6.27
N THR A 291 3.03 6.11 -5.18
CA THR A 291 3.83 7.33 -5.06
C THR A 291 5.17 7.10 -5.75
N ASN A 292 5.33 7.67 -6.94
CA ASN A 292 6.65 7.99 -7.45
C ASN A 292 7.24 9.04 -6.51
N THR A 293 8.14 8.63 -5.62
CA THR A 293 8.90 9.56 -4.78
C THR A 293 9.88 10.28 -5.69
N LYS A 294 9.70 11.59 -5.86
CA LYS A 294 10.67 12.47 -6.56
C LYS A 294 11.90 12.77 -5.69
N ILE A 295 11.81 12.47 -4.40
CA ILE A 295 12.79 12.85 -3.39
C ILE A 295 13.46 11.59 -2.86
N LEU A 296 14.78 11.49 -3.01
CA LEU A 296 15.61 10.49 -2.35
C LEU A 296 16.11 11.10 -1.02
N LYS A 297 15.82 10.43 0.09
CA LYS A 297 16.43 10.72 1.39
C LYS A 297 17.30 9.55 1.80
N LEU A 298 18.59 9.82 2.02
CA LEU A 298 19.54 8.83 2.49
C LEU A 298 20.43 9.51 3.54
N ASN A 299 20.39 9.02 4.78
CA ASN A 299 20.96 9.67 5.96
C ASN A 299 20.45 11.12 6.07
N GLU A 300 21.35 12.09 6.25
CA GLU A 300 21.01 13.52 6.30
C GLU A 300 20.92 14.18 4.92
N LYS A 301 21.20 13.45 3.83
CA LYS A 301 21.19 13.99 2.47
C LYS A 301 19.82 13.78 1.81
N THR A 302 19.31 14.85 1.19
CA THR A 302 18.05 14.85 0.43
C THR A 302 18.31 15.36 -0.98
N ALA A 303 17.86 14.65 -2.01
CA ALA A 303 17.95 15.08 -3.41
C ALA A 303 16.63 14.90 -4.16
N GLU A 304 16.34 15.83 -5.07
CA GLU A 304 15.11 15.85 -5.87
C GLU A 304 15.38 15.80 -7.39
N ASP A 305 16.60 16.14 -7.80
CA ASP A 305 17.05 16.16 -9.18
C ASP A 305 17.84 14.89 -9.54
N GLY A 306 17.71 14.46 -10.81
CA GLY A 306 18.34 13.23 -11.31
C GLY A 306 19.86 13.14 -11.05
N PRO A 307 20.65 14.17 -11.34
CA PRO A 307 22.10 14.16 -11.08
C PRO A 307 22.45 14.01 -9.59
N SER A 308 21.79 14.76 -8.71
CA SER A 308 22.08 14.67 -7.26
C SER A 308 21.63 13.35 -6.66
N ILE A 309 20.51 12.78 -7.13
CA ILE A 309 20.08 11.42 -6.77
C ILE A 309 21.16 10.39 -7.16
N MET A 310 21.78 10.54 -8.33
CA MET A 310 22.86 9.65 -8.78
C MET A 310 24.10 9.78 -7.91
N ASN A 311 24.50 11.00 -7.55
CA ASN A 311 25.64 11.21 -6.66
C ASN A 311 25.41 10.58 -5.27
N ILE A 312 24.21 10.73 -4.70
CA ILE A 312 23.86 10.10 -3.42
C ILE A 312 23.94 8.57 -3.53
N TRP A 313 23.44 7.97 -4.62
CA TRP A 313 23.55 6.53 -4.83
C TRP A 313 24.99 6.08 -5.01
N GLN A 314 25.80 6.82 -5.76
CA GLN A 314 27.21 6.52 -5.97
C GLN A 314 27.96 6.52 -4.64
N GLU A 315 27.81 7.57 -3.83
CA GLU A 315 28.42 7.65 -2.50
C GLU A 315 27.95 6.50 -1.60
N HIS A 316 26.66 6.18 -1.59
CA HIS A 316 26.11 5.10 -0.78
C HIS A 316 26.71 3.75 -1.12
N PHE A 317 26.72 3.39 -2.41
CA PHE A 317 27.27 2.11 -2.82
C PHE A 317 28.79 2.07 -2.71
N GLN A 318 29.47 3.20 -2.88
CA GLN A 318 30.90 3.31 -2.61
C GLN A 318 31.20 3.07 -1.13
N GLN A 319 30.40 3.62 -0.21
CA GLN A 319 30.51 3.34 1.23
C GLN A 319 30.24 1.87 1.56
N LEU A 320 29.25 1.23 0.93
CA LEU A 320 28.99 -0.19 1.13
C LEU A 320 30.11 -1.09 0.57
N ALA A 321 30.75 -0.67 -0.52
CA ALA A 321 31.83 -1.40 -1.16
C ALA A 321 33.20 -1.14 -0.52
N THR A 322 33.35 -0.04 0.21
CA THR A 322 34.60 0.31 0.90
C THR A 322 34.47 -0.11 2.36
N PRO A 323 35.26 -1.09 2.85
CA PRO A 323 35.21 -1.49 4.24
C PRO A 323 35.57 -0.30 5.13
N ALA A 324 34.60 0.24 5.86
CA ALA A 324 34.84 1.21 6.90
C ALA A 324 35.11 0.44 8.20
N ILE A 325 36.30 0.65 8.78
CA ILE A 325 36.61 0.15 10.11
C ILE A 325 35.89 1.09 11.09
N GLU A 326 34.72 0.70 11.56
CA GLU A 326 34.04 1.43 12.64
C GLU A 326 34.85 1.26 13.94
N GLU A 327 34.97 2.31 14.77
CA GLU A 327 35.71 2.26 16.05
C GLU A 327 35.17 1.19 17.04
N ASN A 328 33.93 0.75 16.84
CA ASN A 328 33.29 -0.29 17.66
C ASN A 328 33.13 -1.63 16.92
N PHE A 329 33.82 -1.81 15.79
CA PHE A 329 33.71 -3.05 15.03
C PHE A 329 34.37 -4.20 15.80
N ASP A 330 33.64 -5.31 15.93
CA ASP A 330 34.06 -6.51 16.65
C ASP A 330 35.33 -7.10 15.99
N THR A 331 36.49 -6.79 16.57
CA THR A 331 37.81 -7.21 16.08
C THR A 331 37.94 -8.73 16.04
N GLU A 332 37.31 -9.44 16.99
CA GLU A 332 37.30 -10.90 17.04
C GLU A 332 36.55 -11.49 15.83
N LYS A 333 35.46 -10.85 15.42
CA LYS A 333 34.71 -11.24 14.23
C LYS A 333 35.45 -10.91 12.92
N LEU A 334 36.24 -9.85 12.88
CA LEU A 334 37.05 -9.49 11.72
C LEU A 334 38.17 -10.53 11.49
N GLU A 335 38.85 -10.95 12.56
CA GLU A 335 39.84 -12.02 12.53
C GLU A 335 39.21 -13.34 12.06
N LEU A 336 38.00 -13.68 12.52
CA LEU A 336 37.29 -14.88 12.06
C LEU A 336 36.93 -14.83 10.57
N VAL A 337 36.56 -13.66 10.04
CA VAL A 337 36.28 -13.47 8.61
C VAL A 337 37.56 -13.59 7.77
N GLU A 338 38.68 -13.04 8.25
CA GLU A 338 39.97 -13.20 7.58
C GLU A 338 40.43 -14.66 7.56
N ILE A 339 40.32 -15.36 8.68
CA ILE A 339 40.62 -16.80 8.77
C ILE A 339 39.72 -17.58 7.79
N GLN A 340 38.42 -17.28 7.76
CA GLN A 340 37.48 -17.94 6.86
C GLN A 340 37.80 -17.68 5.38
N ASN A 341 38.12 -16.43 5.02
CA ASN A 341 38.51 -16.08 3.65
C ASN A 341 39.82 -16.77 3.25
N ASN A 342 40.81 -16.85 4.16
CA ASN A 342 42.05 -17.57 3.92
C ASN A 342 41.83 -19.08 3.72
N ILE A 343 40.91 -19.69 4.48
CA ILE A 343 40.52 -21.09 4.30
C ILE A 343 39.80 -21.30 2.96
N ILE A 344 38.91 -20.39 2.58
CA ILE A 344 38.22 -20.46 1.28
C ILE A 344 39.24 -20.32 0.14
N GLU A 345 40.15 -19.35 0.22
CA GLU A 345 41.20 -19.17 -0.78
C GLU A 345 42.13 -20.37 -0.89
N SER A 346 42.51 -20.99 0.24
CA SER A 346 43.38 -22.17 0.23
C SER A 346 42.66 -23.37 -0.41
N ILE A 347 41.40 -23.61 -0.05
CA ILE A 347 40.57 -24.69 -0.62
C ILE A 347 40.35 -24.48 -2.13
N GLU A 348 40.08 -23.25 -2.57
CA GLU A 348 39.84 -22.95 -3.99
C GLU A 348 41.14 -22.98 -4.81
N ARG A 349 42.29 -22.57 -4.24
CA ARG A 349 43.62 -22.80 -4.84
C ARG A 349 43.95 -24.28 -4.97
N GLU A 350 43.66 -25.10 -3.96
CA GLU A 350 43.87 -26.55 -4.00
C GLU A 350 42.98 -27.24 -5.06
N LYS A 351 41.79 -26.70 -5.34
CA LYS A 351 40.91 -27.17 -6.42
C LYS A 351 41.33 -26.69 -7.82
N GLY A 352 42.39 -25.89 -7.94
CA GLY A 352 42.88 -25.37 -9.22
C GLY A 352 41.94 -24.34 -9.88
N GLN A 353 40.96 -23.82 -9.13
CA GLN A 353 40.09 -22.73 -9.56
C GLN A 353 40.49 -21.48 -8.78
N GLY A 354 41.51 -20.77 -9.29
CA GLY A 354 41.77 -19.41 -8.79
C GLY A 354 40.51 -18.58 -8.93
N ILE A 355 40.11 -17.89 -7.86
CA ILE A 355 39.05 -16.88 -7.93
C ILE A 355 39.62 -15.75 -8.80
N ASP A 356 39.26 -15.72 -10.08
CA ASP A 356 39.67 -14.65 -10.98
C ASP A 356 39.17 -13.31 -10.44
N LEU A 357 40.10 -12.39 -10.18
CA LEU A 357 39.77 -11.02 -9.82
C LEU A 357 38.89 -10.41 -10.91
N VAL A 358 37.71 -9.91 -10.52
CA VAL A 358 36.73 -9.34 -11.45
C VAL A 358 37.39 -8.26 -12.32
N ASN A 359 37.52 -8.56 -13.61
CA ASN A 359 38.18 -7.67 -14.56
C ASN A 359 37.24 -6.53 -14.96
N VAL A 360 37.78 -5.33 -15.17
CA VAL A 360 37.07 -4.17 -15.77
C VAL A 360 36.25 -4.55 -17.01
N LYS A 361 36.74 -5.50 -17.83
CA LYS A 361 36.03 -6.03 -18.99
C LYS A 361 34.73 -6.76 -18.64
N GLU A 362 34.71 -7.51 -17.54
CA GLU A 362 33.52 -8.23 -17.07
C GLU A 362 32.48 -7.29 -16.49
N VAL A 363 32.93 -6.26 -15.77
CA VAL A 363 32.08 -5.17 -15.27
C VAL A 363 31.40 -4.45 -16.44
N ASN A 364 32.15 -4.09 -17.48
CA ASN A 364 31.60 -3.44 -18.68
C ASN A 364 30.59 -4.36 -19.41
N LYS A 365 30.88 -5.65 -19.52
CA LYS A 365 29.98 -6.64 -20.14
C LYS A 365 28.69 -6.85 -19.34
N ALA A 366 28.75 -6.71 -18.02
CA ALA A 366 27.57 -6.74 -17.16
C ALA A 366 26.72 -5.46 -17.29
N ILE A 367 27.37 -4.31 -17.46
CA ILE A 367 26.72 -3.01 -17.72
C ILE A 367 25.98 -3.03 -19.06
N GLU A 368 26.59 -3.57 -20.12
CA GLU A 368 25.96 -3.72 -21.44
C GLU A 368 24.71 -4.60 -21.44
N LYS A 369 24.60 -5.54 -20.48
CA LYS A 369 23.42 -6.39 -20.31
C LYS A 369 22.26 -5.70 -19.59
N LEU A 370 22.45 -4.47 -19.10
CA LEU A 370 21.36 -3.69 -18.50
C LEU A 370 20.40 -3.16 -19.58
N LYS A 371 19.10 -3.15 -19.28
CA LYS A 371 18.06 -2.72 -20.22
C LYS A 371 18.29 -1.27 -20.69
N ALA A 372 18.07 -1.00 -21.98
CA ALA A 372 18.40 0.24 -22.70
C ALA A 372 18.11 1.57 -21.98
N GLY A 373 17.05 1.67 -21.16
CA GLY A 373 16.77 2.87 -20.36
C GLY A 373 17.72 3.12 -19.17
N LYS A 374 18.72 2.26 -18.95
CA LYS A 374 19.80 2.43 -17.97
C LYS A 374 21.17 2.70 -18.62
N MET A 375 21.26 2.68 -19.95
CA MET A 375 22.52 2.85 -20.70
C MET A 375 22.79 4.30 -21.16
N GLU A 376 21.82 5.21 -21.06
CA GLU A 376 21.91 6.59 -21.59
C GLU A 376 22.99 7.48 -20.95
N PHE A 377 23.73 6.99 -19.96
CA PHE A 377 24.68 7.80 -19.20
C PHE A 377 26.11 7.86 -19.78
N GLN A 378 26.37 7.18 -20.91
CA GLN A 378 27.71 7.11 -21.51
C GLN A 378 28.21 8.42 -22.16
N GLN A 379 27.37 9.44 -22.37
CA GLN A 379 27.84 10.67 -23.03
C GLN A 379 28.50 11.69 -22.09
N ASN A 380 28.42 11.53 -20.77
CA ASN A 380 28.97 12.51 -19.82
C ASN A 380 30.23 12.05 -19.04
N THR A 381 30.60 10.78 -19.07
CA THR A 381 31.72 10.25 -18.27
C THR A 381 33.02 10.03 -19.03
N THR A 382 33.02 10.13 -20.37
CA THR A 382 34.22 9.95 -21.21
C THR A 382 35.27 11.06 -21.04
N ASN A 383 35.01 12.11 -20.26
CA ASN A 383 35.92 13.24 -20.04
C ASN A 383 36.63 13.28 -18.68
N MET A 384 36.41 12.32 -17.79
CA MET A 384 37.19 12.27 -16.53
C MET A 384 38.12 11.07 -16.52
N GLY A 385 39.34 11.33 -17.01
CA GLY A 385 40.42 10.37 -17.12
C GLY A 385 40.82 9.78 -15.78
N TRP A 386 40.81 8.45 -15.72
CA TRP A 386 41.54 7.68 -14.74
C TRP A 386 42.98 7.56 -15.24
N LYS A 387 43.90 8.33 -14.65
CA LYS A 387 45.33 8.05 -14.79
C LYS A 387 45.70 6.94 -13.80
N SER A 388 46.41 5.96 -14.35
CA SER A 388 47.07 4.81 -13.70
C SER A 388 47.96 5.19 -12.53
#